data_AF-A0A946NHH0-F1
#
_entry.id   AF-A0A946NHH0-F1
#
_cell.length_a   1.000
_cell.length_b   1.000
_cell.length_c   1.000
_cell.angle_alpha   90.00
_cell.angle_beta   90.00
_cell.angle_gamma   90.00
#
_symmetry.space_group_name_H-M   'P 1'
#
loop_
_entity.id
_entity.type
_entity.pdbx_description
1 polymer ?
#
loop_
_entity_poly.entity_id
_entity_poly.type
_entity_poly.pdbx_seq_one_letter_code
_entity_poly.pdbx_strand_id
1 'polypeptide(L)'
;MNNIKIFLSSMIIMSCIGCGLDKMVSDYDKVVYEQTPTVLEVHGGQLSVDLNGTFPEKYFAKKAIVEITPVIIGQNGVESKLKSITLQGEQATGGDATIFFESGGEFTYSDKIGYTDEMLNSTLELRALATLEDDDKVLGPVTIASGVITTSMRVQNDEIVAVADHGYKEVETVSETATIYFLVNKSNIRTTEKSDDDVKKLQDFIKLGYKT
;
A
#
# COMPACT_ATOMS: atom_id res chain seq x y z
N MET A 1 21.66 -52.79 67.22
CA MET A 1 21.19 -53.10 65.85
C MET A 1 20.23 -52.01 65.41
N ASN A 2 20.68 -51.14 64.50
CA ASN A 2 19.94 -50.69 63.32
C ASN A 2 20.68 -49.50 62.69
N ASN A 3 21.45 -49.82 61.66
CA ASN A 3 22.19 -48.86 60.84
C ASN A 3 21.30 -48.47 59.66
N ILE A 4 20.65 -47.31 59.71
CA ILE A 4 19.92 -46.76 58.57
C ILE A 4 20.92 -46.01 57.69
N LYS A 5 21.28 -46.63 56.56
CA LYS A 5 22.07 -46.00 55.49
C LYS A 5 21.10 -45.19 54.61
N ILE A 6 21.11 -43.86 54.75
CA ILE A 6 20.43 -42.95 53.83
C ILE A 6 21.31 -42.84 52.58
N PHE A 7 20.86 -43.43 51.47
CA PHE A 7 21.45 -43.27 50.15
C PHE A 7 20.92 -41.97 49.55
N LEU A 8 21.67 -40.88 49.71
CA LEU A 8 21.37 -39.60 49.07
C LEU A 8 21.81 -39.68 47.61
N SER A 9 20.92 -40.17 46.75
CA SER A 9 21.10 -40.15 45.29
C SER A 9 20.97 -38.70 44.81
N SER A 10 22.07 -37.96 44.88
CA SER A 10 22.22 -36.66 44.21
C SER A 10 22.33 -36.92 42.71
N MET A 11 21.19 -37.00 42.04
CA MET A 11 21.13 -36.85 40.60
C MET A 11 21.14 -35.35 40.31
N ILE A 12 22.34 -34.78 40.27
CA ILE A 12 22.57 -33.50 39.61
C ILE A 12 22.30 -33.75 38.12
N ILE A 13 21.06 -33.50 37.71
CA ILE A 13 20.76 -33.24 36.30
C ILE A 13 21.46 -31.92 36.02
N MET A 14 22.69 -32.03 35.49
CA MET A 14 23.40 -30.92 34.87
C MET A 14 22.53 -30.45 33.71
N SER A 15 21.68 -29.46 33.98
CA SER A 15 20.79 -28.90 32.99
C SER A 15 21.65 -28.12 31.99
N CYS A 16 21.97 -28.74 30.85
CA CYS A 16 22.58 -28.07 29.70
C CYS A 16 21.54 -27.15 29.01
N ILE A 17 20.88 -26.27 29.77
CA ILE A 17 19.79 -25.39 29.30
C ILE A 17 20.34 -24.25 28.42
N GLY A 18 21.62 -23.87 28.58
CA GLY A 18 22.22 -22.81 27.75
C GLY A 18 22.49 -23.20 26.28
N CYS A 19 22.58 -24.50 25.95
CA CYS A 19 23.12 -24.90 24.65
C CYS A 19 22.17 -24.61 23.46
N GLY A 20 20.86 -24.64 23.68
CA GLY A 20 19.88 -24.40 22.61
C GLY A 20 19.84 -22.95 22.15
N LEU A 21 19.71 -22.01 23.10
CA LEU A 21 19.57 -20.59 22.81
C LEU A 21 20.89 -19.96 22.33
N ASP A 22 22.03 -20.36 22.92
CA ASP A 22 23.35 -19.94 22.42
C ASP A 22 23.60 -20.39 20.98
N LYS A 23 23.16 -21.61 20.63
CA LYS A 23 23.27 -22.11 19.26
C LYS A 23 22.41 -21.32 18.30
N MET A 24 21.17 -20.97 18.68
CA MET A 24 20.31 -20.13 17.85
C MET A 24 20.95 -18.76 17.60
N VAL A 25 21.54 -18.14 18.63
CA VAL A 25 22.27 -16.87 18.46
C VAL A 25 23.49 -17.04 17.53
N SER A 26 24.30 -18.09 17.71
CA SER A 26 25.52 -18.29 16.92
C SER A 26 25.25 -18.65 15.46
N ASP A 27 24.14 -19.33 15.19
CA ASP A 27 23.76 -19.81 13.86
C ASP A 27 22.71 -18.92 13.17
N TYR A 28 22.42 -17.73 13.70
CA TYR A 28 21.35 -16.88 13.18
C TYR A 28 21.61 -16.41 11.74
N ASP A 29 22.88 -16.35 11.33
CA ASP A 29 23.31 -16.08 9.97
C ASP A 29 22.84 -17.13 8.94
N LYS A 30 22.42 -18.32 9.40
CA LYS A 30 21.89 -19.39 8.55
C LYS A 30 20.39 -19.26 8.29
N VAL A 31 19.70 -18.35 8.97
CA VAL A 31 18.27 -18.10 8.73
C VAL A 31 18.14 -17.23 7.48
N VAL A 32 17.33 -17.68 6.54
CA VAL A 32 17.13 -17.00 5.27
C VAL A 32 15.83 -16.21 5.34
N TYR A 33 15.88 -14.93 4.98
CA TYR A 33 14.72 -14.06 4.89
C TYR A 33 14.62 -13.50 3.48
N GLU A 34 13.44 -13.62 2.88
CA GLU A 34 13.13 -13.12 1.55
C GLU A 34 11.96 -12.15 1.61
N GLN A 35 12.21 -10.89 1.25
CA GLN A 35 11.18 -9.86 1.11
C GLN A 35 10.67 -9.84 -0.33
N THR A 36 9.34 -9.84 -0.50
CA THR A 36 8.71 -9.72 -1.81
C THR A 36 7.76 -8.51 -1.80
N PRO A 37 7.87 -7.57 -2.76
CA PRO A 37 8.99 -7.35 -3.68
C PRO A 37 10.30 -6.98 -2.94
N THR A 38 11.46 -7.22 -3.57
CA THR A 38 12.79 -7.02 -2.93
C THR A 38 13.03 -5.60 -2.41
N VAL A 39 12.44 -4.61 -3.07
CA VAL A 39 12.36 -3.23 -2.59
C VAL A 39 10.92 -2.98 -2.23
N LEU A 40 10.67 -2.37 -1.07
CA LEU A 40 9.31 -2.12 -0.60
C LEU A 40 8.57 -1.17 -1.54
N GLU A 41 7.26 -1.36 -1.67
CA GLU A 41 6.42 -0.57 -2.58
C GLU A 41 5.26 0.06 -1.83
N VAL A 42 4.94 1.31 -2.21
CA VAL A 42 3.74 1.98 -1.73
C VAL A 42 2.59 1.78 -2.71
N HIS A 43 1.47 1.27 -2.18
CA HIS A 43 0.23 1.10 -2.92
C HIS A 43 -0.91 1.77 -2.15
N GLY A 44 -1.57 2.74 -2.76
CA GLY A 44 -2.68 3.47 -2.12
C GLY A 44 -2.30 4.19 -0.82
N GLY A 45 -1.06 4.69 -0.73
CA GLY A 45 -0.54 5.35 0.48
C GLY A 45 -0.17 4.38 1.62
N GLN A 46 -0.20 3.07 1.38
CA GLN A 46 0.23 2.05 2.33
C GLN A 46 1.52 1.40 1.84
N LEU A 47 2.48 1.23 2.75
CA LEU A 47 3.69 0.48 2.53
C LEU A 47 3.45 -0.95 3.00
N SER A 48 3.54 -1.91 2.07
CA SER A 48 3.33 -3.33 2.36
C SER A 48 4.66 -4.02 2.65
N VAL A 49 4.64 -4.95 3.60
CA VAL A 49 5.76 -5.82 3.95
C VAL A 49 5.28 -7.27 3.88
N ASP A 50 5.65 -7.96 2.82
CA ASP A 50 5.45 -9.41 2.67
C ASP A 50 6.80 -10.14 2.68
N LEU A 51 7.05 -10.96 3.70
CA LEU A 51 8.29 -11.71 3.85
C LEU A 51 8.07 -13.19 4.11
N ASN A 52 9.00 -13.99 3.62
CA ASN A 52 9.14 -15.40 3.95
C ASN A 52 10.44 -15.59 4.74
N GLY A 53 10.39 -16.37 5.80
CA GLY A 53 11.58 -16.76 6.55
C GLY A 53 11.73 -18.27 6.62
N THR A 54 12.94 -18.75 6.39
CA THR A 54 13.28 -20.18 6.36
C THR A 54 14.33 -20.46 7.43
N PHE A 55 13.98 -21.33 8.38
CA PHE A 55 14.87 -21.84 9.40
C PHE A 55 15.45 -23.19 8.98
N PRO A 56 16.77 -23.38 9.04
CA PRO A 56 17.40 -24.63 8.66
C PRO A 56 17.12 -25.74 9.67
N GLU A 57 17.37 -26.98 9.25
CA GLU A 57 17.35 -28.15 10.13
C GLU A 57 18.26 -27.95 11.35
N LYS A 58 17.83 -28.48 12.51
CA LYS A 58 18.56 -28.52 13.78
C LYS A 58 18.92 -27.15 14.33
N TYR A 59 18.21 -26.11 13.90
CA TYR A 59 18.35 -24.74 14.39
C TYR A 59 17.40 -24.46 15.56
N PHE A 60 16.09 -24.59 15.33
CA PHE A 60 15.07 -24.06 16.23
C PHE A 60 14.88 -24.96 17.46
N ALA A 61 15.27 -24.51 18.65
CA ALA A 61 15.17 -25.31 19.86
C ALA A 61 13.71 -25.68 20.17
N LYS A 62 13.47 -26.94 20.54
CA LYS A 62 12.11 -27.53 20.63
C LYS A 62 11.15 -26.77 21.54
N LYS A 63 11.65 -26.17 22.62
CA LYS A 63 10.84 -25.38 23.57
C LYS A 63 11.02 -23.86 23.42
N ALA A 64 11.75 -23.39 22.42
CA ALA A 64 11.98 -21.97 22.25
C ALA A 64 10.73 -21.28 21.68
N ILE A 65 10.61 -20.00 22.00
CA ILE A 65 9.69 -19.05 21.37
C ILE A 65 10.55 -17.95 20.78
N VAL A 66 10.29 -17.55 19.54
CA VAL A 66 10.99 -16.46 18.86
C VAL A 66 9.96 -15.44 18.41
N GLU A 67 10.01 -14.25 18.99
CA GLU A 67 9.23 -13.11 18.53
C GLU A 67 10.05 -12.33 17.51
N ILE A 68 9.54 -12.17 16.28
CA ILE A 68 10.17 -11.39 15.23
C ILE A 68 9.36 -10.12 15.00
N THR A 69 9.99 -8.96 15.16
CA THR A 69 9.40 -7.65 14.89
C THR A 69 10.08 -7.02 13.69
N PRO A 70 9.37 -6.82 12.57
CA PRO A 70 9.85 -6.00 11.47
C PRO A 70 9.83 -4.51 11.85
N VAL A 71 10.92 -3.81 11.56
CA VAL A 71 11.10 -2.40 11.87
C VAL A 71 11.56 -1.66 10.61
N ILE A 72 10.79 -0.66 10.20
CA ILE A 72 11.18 0.27 9.15
C ILE A 72 11.93 1.41 9.80
N ILE A 73 13.19 1.59 9.42
CA ILE A 73 14.04 2.67 9.90
C ILE A 73 14.12 3.70 8.78
N GLY A 74 13.39 4.81 8.96
CA GLY A 74 13.34 5.92 8.01
C GLY A 74 14.54 6.86 8.12
N GLN A 75 14.45 7.98 7.40
CA GLN A 75 15.42 9.06 7.49
C GLN A 75 15.57 9.55 8.93
N ASN A 76 16.80 9.91 9.30
CA ASN A 76 17.17 10.37 10.65
C ASN A 76 16.94 9.32 11.77
N GLY A 77 16.74 8.05 11.42
CA GLY A 77 16.58 6.97 12.40
C GLY A 77 15.19 6.85 13.01
N VAL A 78 14.16 7.45 12.39
CA VAL A 78 12.78 7.30 12.86
C VAL A 78 12.32 5.86 12.62
N GLU A 79 11.96 5.17 13.70
CA GLU A 79 11.54 3.77 13.65
C GLU A 79 10.01 3.64 13.60
N SER A 80 9.53 2.84 12.66
CA SER A 80 8.14 2.40 12.58
C SER A 80 8.09 0.88 12.72
N LYS A 81 7.57 0.40 13.86
CA LYS A 81 7.44 -1.03 14.16
C LYS A 81 6.15 -1.58 13.57
N LEU A 82 6.25 -2.68 12.84
CA LEU A 82 5.08 -3.46 12.42
C LEU A 82 4.70 -4.46 13.51
N LYS A 83 3.59 -5.16 13.33
CA LYS A 83 3.18 -6.21 14.27
C LYS A 83 4.22 -7.32 14.32
N SER A 84 4.54 -7.79 15.51
CA SER A 84 5.38 -8.97 15.66
C SER A 84 4.67 -10.24 15.22
N ILE A 85 5.45 -11.23 14.80
CA ILE A 85 5.02 -12.63 14.66
C ILE A 85 5.77 -13.48 15.68
N THR A 86 5.05 -14.39 16.33
CA THR A 86 5.61 -15.28 17.34
C THR A 86 5.75 -16.68 16.77
N LEU A 87 6.97 -17.18 16.65
CA LEU A 87 7.27 -18.53 16.21
C LEU A 87 7.56 -19.40 17.42
N GLN A 88 7.11 -20.65 17.42
CA GLN A 88 7.33 -21.59 18.52
C GLN A 88 7.99 -22.88 18.05
N GLY A 89 8.76 -23.50 18.95
CA GLY A 89 9.27 -24.84 18.73
C GLY A 89 8.17 -25.88 18.94
N GLU A 90 8.40 -27.10 18.43
CA GLU A 90 7.45 -28.23 18.49
C GLU A 90 6.98 -28.65 19.91
N GLN A 91 7.67 -28.22 20.97
CA GLN A 91 7.35 -28.47 22.39
C GLN A 91 7.00 -27.18 23.16
N ALA A 92 6.98 -26.02 22.50
CA ALA A 92 6.50 -24.76 23.06
C ALA A 92 5.00 -24.56 22.76
N THR A 93 4.38 -23.61 23.45
CA THR A 93 2.95 -23.28 23.29
C THR A 93 2.74 -21.78 23.26
N GLY A 94 1.84 -21.30 22.41
CA GLY A 94 1.43 -19.89 22.35
C GLY A 94 1.99 -19.08 21.18
N GLY A 95 2.70 -19.70 20.23
CA GLY A 95 3.13 -19.07 18.98
C GLY A 95 2.10 -19.16 17.85
N ASP A 96 2.25 -18.29 16.86
CA ASP A 96 1.45 -18.20 15.64
C ASP A 96 1.79 -19.30 14.63
N ALA A 97 3.06 -19.75 14.61
CA ALA A 97 3.52 -20.84 13.74
C ALA A 97 4.57 -21.72 14.45
N THR A 98 4.59 -23.01 14.09
CA THR A 98 5.50 -23.99 14.69
C THR A 98 6.66 -24.32 13.74
N ILE A 99 7.90 -24.25 14.25
CA ILE A 99 9.13 -24.65 13.56
C ILE A 99 9.68 -25.93 14.21
N PHE A 100 9.96 -26.94 13.40
CA PHE A 100 10.43 -28.24 13.88
C PHE A 100 11.96 -28.26 13.99
N PHE A 101 12.48 -28.87 15.07
CA PHE A 101 13.93 -28.94 15.25
C PHE A 101 14.58 -29.82 14.18
N GLU A 102 14.03 -30.99 13.86
CA GLU A 102 14.70 -31.92 12.92
C GLU A 102 14.66 -31.45 11.47
N SER A 103 13.49 -30.99 10.99
CA SER A 103 13.28 -30.61 9.58
C SER A 103 13.44 -29.11 9.29
N GLY A 104 13.63 -28.28 10.32
CA GLY A 104 13.50 -26.84 10.17
C GLY A 104 12.05 -26.44 9.89
N GLY A 105 11.87 -25.31 9.21
CA GLY A 105 10.55 -24.85 8.83
C GLY A 105 10.56 -23.48 8.17
N GLU A 106 9.42 -23.11 7.61
CA GLU A 106 9.19 -21.84 6.94
C GLU A 106 8.03 -21.11 7.61
N PHE A 107 8.06 -19.78 7.55
CA PHE A 107 6.94 -18.95 7.94
C PHE A 107 6.75 -17.82 6.93
N THR A 108 5.51 -17.39 6.80
CA THR A 108 5.11 -16.25 5.98
C THR A 108 4.58 -15.15 6.86
N TYR A 109 4.90 -13.91 6.54
CA TYR A 109 4.41 -12.74 7.24
C TYR A 109 3.97 -11.67 6.25
N SER A 110 2.86 -11.00 6.56
CA SER A 110 2.31 -9.91 5.76
C SER A 110 1.72 -8.87 6.70
N ASP A 111 2.17 -7.63 6.59
CA ASP A 111 1.57 -6.49 7.27
C ASP A 111 1.73 -5.22 6.43
N LYS A 112 1.02 -4.16 6.82
CA LYS A 112 1.03 -2.88 6.11
C LYS A 112 0.95 -1.71 7.06
N ILE A 113 1.63 -0.64 6.71
CA ILE A 113 1.67 0.59 7.49
C ILE A 113 1.42 1.81 6.59
N GLY A 114 0.90 2.89 7.16
CA GLY A 114 0.75 4.15 6.43
C GLY A 114 2.12 4.71 6.05
N TYR A 115 2.30 5.07 4.77
CA TYR A 115 3.55 5.66 4.29
C TYR A 115 3.71 7.10 4.81
N THR A 116 4.93 7.44 5.21
CA THR A 116 5.36 8.82 5.51
C THR A 116 6.58 9.17 4.66
N ASP A 117 6.80 10.46 4.39
CA ASP A 117 7.94 10.89 3.55
C ASP A 117 9.32 10.52 4.13
N GLU A 118 9.40 10.31 5.44
CA GLU A 118 10.59 9.82 6.12
C GLU A 118 10.96 8.39 5.69
N MET A 119 9.99 7.60 5.22
CA MET A 119 10.22 6.23 4.76
C MET A 119 10.83 6.16 3.35
N LEU A 120 10.91 7.26 2.59
CA LEU A 120 11.42 7.24 1.22
C LEU A 120 12.81 6.60 1.11
N ASN A 121 13.68 6.91 2.08
CA ASN A 121 15.03 6.34 2.21
C ASN A 121 15.10 5.49 3.48
N SER A 122 14.26 4.46 3.57
CA SER A 122 14.24 3.56 4.74
C SER A 122 14.96 2.24 4.50
N THR A 123 15.31 1.57 5.59
CA THR A 123 15.72 0.16 5.60
C THR A 123 14.71 -0.66 6.40
N LEU A 124 14.41 -1.88 5.93
CA LEU A 124 13.62 -2.84 6.68
C LEU A 124 14.55 -3.78 7.44
N GLU A 125 14.46 -3.75 8.76
CA GLU A 125 15.25 -4.56 9.69
C GLU A 125 14.33 -5.52 10.46
N LEU A 126 14.72 -6.79 10.55
CA LEU A 126 14.10 -7.77 11.41
C LEU A 126 14.85 -7.83 12.74
N ARG A 127 14.14 -7.62 13.83
CA ARG A 127 14.64 -7.80 15.20
C ARG A 127 13.95 -9.00 15.81
N ALA A 128 14.72 -9.94 16.33
CA ALA A 128 14.15 -11.15 16.90
C ALA A 128 14.60 -11.37 18.34
N LEU A 129 13.65 -11.71 19.21
CA LEU A 129 13.87 -12.07 20.60
C LEU A 129 13.54 -13.55 20.76
N ALA A 130 14.54 -14.35 21.15
CA ALA A 130 14.38 -15.76 21.42
C ALA A 130 14.31 -16.00 22.94
N THR A 131 13.26 -16.66 23.38
CA THR A 131 13.00 -17.03 24.76
C THR A 131 13.00 -18.54 24.90
N LEU A 132 13.68 -19.05 25.92
CA LEU A 132 13.67 -20.47 26.28
C LEU A 132 13.47 -20.59 27.79
N GLU A 133 12.30 -21.05 28.20
CA GLU A 133 11.91 -21.12 29.62
C GLU A 133 11.97 -19.72 30.28
N ASP A 134 13.00 -19.45 31.09
CA ASP A 134 13.19 -18.15 31.78
C ASP A 134 14.33 -17.29 31.19
N ASP A 135 15.00 -17.77 30.14
CA ASP A 135 16.14 -17.10 29.52
C ASP A 135 15.76 -16.43 28.19
N ASP A 136 16.12 -15.15 28.04
CA ASP A 136 15.92 -14.35 26.83
C ASP A 136 17.24 -13.99 26.15
N LYS A 137 17.30 -14.11 24.83
CA LYS A 137 18.42 -13.63 24.00
C LYS A 137 17.94 -12.94 22.74
N VAL A 138 18.55 -11.79 22.46
CA VAL A 138 18.33 -11.06 21.21
C VAL A 138 19.12 -11.73 20.10
N LEU A 139 18.43 -12.13 19.05
CA LEU A 139 19.04 -12.50 17.78
C LEU A 139 19.38 -11.19 17.05
N GLY A 140 20.60 -11.07 16.51
CA GLY A 140 21.11 -9.80 15.94
C GLY A 140 20.18 -9.23 14.86
N PRO A 141 20.20 -7.92 14.60
CA PRO A 141 19.35 -7.33 13.57
C PRO A 141 19.72 -7.85 12.17
N VAL A 142 18.72 -8.11 11.32
CA VAL A 142 18.92 -8.51 9.92
C VAL A 142 18.19 -7.54 9.01
N THR A 143 18.94 -6.82 8.17
CA THR A 143 18.36 -5.94 7.15
C THR A 143 17.99 -6.76 5.91
N ILE A 144 16.72 -6.70 5.51
CA ILE A 144 16.17 -7.53 4.41
C ILE A 144 15.76 -6.73 3.17
N ALA A 145 15.53 -5.43 3.31
CA ALA A 145 15.23 -4.54 2.19
C ALA A 145 15.74 -3.12 2.44
N SER A 146 15.98 -2.37 1.36
CA SER A 146 16.43 -0.98 1.40
C SER A 146 15.73 -0.16 0.32
N GLY A 147 15.29 1.04 0.70
CA GLY A 147 14.54 1.96 -0.14
C GLY A 147 13.06 1.60 -0.24
N VAL A 148 12.29 2.57 -0.74
CA VAL A 148 10.85 2.44 -0.99
C VAL A 148 10.52 3.00 -2.37
N ILE A 149 9.77 2.26 -3.17
CA ILE A 149 9.23 2.71 -4.46
C ILE A 149 7.91 3.43 -4.21
N THR A 150 7.88 4.72 -4.53
CA THR A 150 6.73 5.63 -4.32
C THR A 150 6.17 6.18 -5.63
N THR A 151 6.52 5.57 -6.77
CA THR A 151 6.12 6.03 -8.12
C THR A 151 4.60 6.11 -8.29
N SER A 152 3.85 5.25 -7.61
CA SER A 152 2.38 5.26 -7.57
C SER A 152 1.80 6.59 -7.03
N MET A 153 2.53 7.28 -6.16
CA MET A 153 2.11 8.55 -5.57
C MET A 153 2.52 9.78 -6.40
N ARG A 154 3.28 9.60 -7.50
CA ARG A 154 3.78 10.71 -8.32
C ARG A 154 2.82 11.17 -9.41
N VAL A 155 1.70 10.47 -9.61
CA VAL A 155 0.68 10.87 -10.58
C VAL A 155 -0.03 12.12 -10.09
N GLN A 156 0.12 13.22 -10.81
CA GLN A 156 -0.61 14.46 -10.58
C GLN A 156 -1.78 14.52 -11.57
N ASN A 157 -2.92 15.05 -11.10
CA ASN A 157 -4.10 15.28 -11.93
C ASN A 157 -4.05 16.70 -12.49
N ASP A 158 -2.97 17.00 -13.24
CA ASP A 158 -2.65 18.31 -13.82
C ASP A 158 -3.08 18.42 -15.29
N GLU A 159 -3.96 17.52 -15.75
CA GLU A 159 -4.42 17.49 -17.12
C GLU A 159 -5.21 18.76 -17.45
N ILE A 160 -4.67 19.54 -18.38
CA ILE A 160 -5.41 20.63 -19.01
C ILE A 160 -6.28 20.01 -20.11
N VAL A 161 -7.58 19.92 -19.86
CA VAL A 161 -8.53 19.47 -20.88
C VAL A 161 -8.54 20.50 -22.02
N ALA A 162 -8.00 20.12 -23.17
CA ALA A 162 -8.12 20.89 -24.39
C ALA A 162 -9.53 20.71 -24.96
N VAL A 163 -10.46 21.58 -24.59
CA VAL A 163 -11.78 21.64 -25.20
C VAL A 163 -11.67 22.45 -26.48
N ALA A 164 -11.71 21.76 -27.63
CA ALA A 164 -11.89 22.43 -28.90
C ALA A 164 -13.37 22.85 -29.02
N ASP A 165 -13.63 24.16 -29.11
CA ASP A 165 -14.95 24.66 -29.44
C ASP A 165 -15.33 24.13 -30.83
N HIS A 166 -16.31 23.23 -30.86
CA HIS A 166 -16.77 22.60 -32.10
C HIS A 166 -17.67 23.53 -32.93
N GLY A 167 -17.97 24.74 -32.43
CA GLY A 167 -18.75 25.76 -33.15
C GLY A 167 -20.20 25.38 -33.43
N TYR A 168 -20.69 24.28 -32.87
CA TYR A 168 -22.08 23.84 -33.03
C TYR A 168 -22.96 24.69 -32.12
N LYS A 169 -23.93 25.35 -32.74
CA LYS A 169 -25.02 26.03 -32.06
C LYS A 169 -26.29 25.23 -32.33
N GLU A 170 -26.90 24.69 -31.28
CA GLU A 170 -28.13 23.91 -31.39
C GLU A 170 -29.27 24.71 -32.02
N VAL A 171 -29.29 26.02 -31.78
CA VAL A 171 -30.24 26.96 -32.38
C VAL A 171 -29.48 28.19 -32.84
N GLU A 172 -29.58 28.51 -34.13
CA GLU A 172 -29.10 29.77 -34.69
C GLU A 172 -30.29 30.69 -34.99
N THR A 173 -30.30 31.87 -34.37
CA THR A 173 -31.31 32.89 -34.64
C THR A 173 -30.94 33.66 -35.89
N VAL A 174 -31.72 33.48 -36.95
CA VAL A 174 -31.64 34.29 -38.18
C VAL A 174 -32.74 35.35 -38.16
N SER A 175 -32.45 36.55 -38.66
CA SER A 175 -33.41 37.65 -38.75
C SER A 175 -33.32 38.35 -40.09
N GLU A 176 -34.48 38.75 -40.62
CA GLU A 176 -34.64 39.54 -41.85
C GLU A 176 -35.61 40.69 -41.56
N THR A 177 -35.43 41.85 -42.19
CA THR A 177 -36.26 43.05 -41.92
C THR A 177 -36.56 43.79 -43.21
N ALA A 178 -37.79 44.29 -43.34
CA ALA A 178 -38.22 45.17 -44.44
C ALA A 178 -38.81 46.47 -43.89
N THR A 179 -38.61 47.57 -44.61
CA THR A 179 -39.11 48.89 -44.23
C THR A 179 -40.25 49.28 -45.15
N ILE A 180 -41.41 49.65 -44.59
CA ILE A 180 -42.59 50.06 -45.37
C ILE A 180 -42.88 51.53 -45.10
N TYR A 181 -42.81 52.37 -46.13
CA TYR A 181 -43.12 53.79 -46.02
C TYR A 181 -44.60 54.07 -46.23
N PHE A 182 -45.15 54.92 -45.36
CA PHE A 182 -46.53 55.40 -45.45
C PHE A 182 -46.55 56.87 -45.88
N LEU A 183 -47.55 57.25 -46.68
CA LEU A 183 -47.84 58.65 -46.93
C LEU A 183 -48.49 59.27 -45.68
N VAL A 184 -48.21 60.54 -45.43
CA VAL A 184 -48.77 61.28 -44.27
C VAL A 184 -50.30 61.16 -44.25
N ASN A 185 -50.84 60.79 -43.10
CA ASN A 185 -52.28 60.56 -42.86
C ASN A 185 -52.93 59.47 -43.71
N LYS A 186 -52.17 58.49 -44.21
CA LYS A 186 -52.70 57.33 -44.95
C LYS A 186 -52.16 56.01 -44.40
N SER A 187 -53.06 55.04 -44.17
CA SER A 187 -52.72 53.69 -43.70
C SER A 187 -52.58 52.65 -44.82
N ASN A 188 -52.87 53.03 -46.07
CA ASN A 188 -52.80 52.11 -47.20
C ASN A 188 -51.36 51.98 -47.73
N ILE A 189 -50.89 50.73 -47.83
CA ILE A 189 -49.58 50.42 -48.43
C ILE A 189 -49.67 50.55 -49.95
N ARG A 190 -48.73 51.28 -50.55
CA ARG A 190 -48.66 51.49 -52.01
C ARG A 190 -48.20 50.21 -52.72
N THR A 191 -48.59 50.06 -53.98
CA THR A 191 -48.14 48.92 -54.81
C THR A 191 -46.64 48.91 -55.03
N THR A 192 -46.00 50.08 -55.06
CA THR A 192 -44.54 50.23 -55.13
C THR A 192 -43.89 49.63 -53.89
N GLU A 193 -44.33 50.04 -52.69
CA GLU A 193 -43.82 49.51 -51.41
C GLU A 193 -44.04 48.00 -51.25
N LYS A 194 -45.18 47.48 -51.74
CA LYS A 194 -45.44 46.02 -51.71
C LYS A 194 -44.52 45.22 -52.63
N SER A 195 -43.98 45.86 -53.67
CA SER A 195 -43.15 45.22 -54.68
C SER A 195 -41.66 45.51 -54.47
N ASP A 196 -41.31 46.22 -53.40
CA ASP A 196 -39.93 46.53 -53.05
C ASP A 196 -39.15 45.26 -52.69
N ASP A 197 -37.85 45.31 -52.95
CA ASP A 197 -36.99 44.13 -52.88
C ASP A 197 -36.78 43.62 -51.45
N ASP A 198 -36.81 44.50 -50.45
CA ASP A 198 -36.73 44.13 -49.04
C ASP A 198 -38.00 43.42 -48.56
N VAL A 199 -39.18 43.88 -49.00
CA VAL A 199 -40.47 43.21 -48.72
C VAL A 199 -40.52 41.83 -49.37
N LYS A 200 -40.01 41.68 -50.60
CA LYS A 200 -39.90 40.36 -51.26
C LYS A 200 -38.96 39.42 -50.50
N LYS A 201 -37.79 39.91 -50.09
CA LYS A 201 -36.83 39.12 -49.29
C LYS A 201 -37.43 38.69 -47.95
N LEU A 202 -38.15 39.58 -47.28
CA LEU A 202 -38.85 39.23 -46.04
C LEU A 202 -39.94 38.19 -46.28
N GLN A 203 -40.71 38.30 -47.36
CA GLN A 203 -41.71 37.28 -47.73
C GLN A 203 -41.06 35.93 -48.00
N ASP A 204 -39.94 35.90 -48.70
CA ASP A 204 -39.20 34.65 -48.96
C ASP A 204 -38.60 34.09 -47.67
N PHE A 205 -38.10 34.94 -46.77
CA PHE A 205 -37.62 34.54 -45.45
C PHE A 205 -38.73 33.93 -44.59
N ILE A 206 -39.94 34.50 -44.59
CA ILE A 206 -41.10 33.95 -43.87
C ILE A 206 -41.51 32.59 -44.44
N LYS A 207 -41.43 32.39 -45.77
CA LYS A 207 -41.73 31.09 -46.42
C LYS A 207 -40.78 29.97 -46.01
N LEU A 208 -39.58 30.29 -45.52
CA LEU A 208 -38.63 29.29 -45.01
C LEU A 208 -39.15 28.60 -43.74
N GLY A 209 -40.15 29.17 -43.06
CA GLY A 209 -40.88 28.49 -41.98
C GLY A 209 -40.04 28.26 -40.72
N TYR A 210 -39.04 29.10 -40.47
CA TYR A 210 -38.27 29.04 -39.24
C TYR A 210 -39.18 29.16 -38.00
N LYS A 211 -38.87 28.39 -36.96
CA LYS A 211 -39.62 28.42 -35.71
C LYS A 211 -39.34 29.75 -35.01
N THR A 212 -40.37 30.59 -34.90
CA THR A 212 -40.36 31.88 -34.20
C THR A 212 -40.44 31.71 -32.68
#